data_AF-A0A519C682-F1
#
_entry.id   AF-A0A519C682-F1
#
_cell.length_a   1.000
_cell.length_b   1.000
_cell.length_c   1.000
_cell.angle_alpha   90.00
_cell.angle_beta   90.00
_cell.angle_gamma   90.00
#
_symmetry.space_group_name_H-M   'P 1'
#
loop_
_entity.id
_entity.type
_entity.pdbx_description
1 polymer ?
#
loop_
_entity_poly.entity_id
_entity_poly.type
_entity_poly.pdbx_seq_one_letter_code
_entity_poly.pdbx_strand_id
1 'polypeptide(L)'
;MGIDDYEGWFYNHASPWLKITGDVAGGECNVYVGDCGNYADRPDVMLVGNHHAREWMSYEVPMMFIETVVYYYGMAGVDNDGDGLVDEDGWDGIDNDGDCLSLNSSNQDSNGDGVACGPGDLGVDEDFSEQFITDMINTREIYIIPMLNVDGNRYDREEYCGESAWENCRTSGWRKNLRDNTVTGVTPIPDVDEEVDEGCDGVDLNRNFQFEWGAPLGATGPLFPGMCYASGPNNDVYNGPVDTVDQDEDGKLNEDHVDGKDDDADGLIDEDWMGGNSEPETKFIQDLTEMNDDDGDGASEFKVSLTWHSFSELVLWPWGHCTNCYSPDDEYLVYHGQVMGDMTNYAPMQSSDLYPTTGDFCDWHYGVHNSYCYTIEIGNAFHEYPEDIAHTAVRNLGVPFYMIEIADDPRYRAIVGIENTTSSQWLASPDEIHVPKNGDIPIGLCLDTTFPFTTDINRTHLMWRLVEPTRQQDDFGPTEWIAVEWEKSAFVESAATCILLDGSNGTIVEAGIPVPDTSVGKIHYKAMLGTTNGAFPFTYPTLEEGGNYYEISIPYRAGFGSTILSLMMFAFIATMVWGGLGYTLKEMFNDDRDALGLPAEMRTKGDS
;
A
#
# COMPACT_ATOMS: atom_id res chain seq x y z
N MET A 1 17.30 -27.67 -5.60
CA MET A 1 17.04 -26.79 -6.72
C MET A 1 18.04 -25.64 -6.75
N GLY A 2 18.28 -25.06 -7.92
CA GLY A 2 18.95 -23.77 -8.14
C GLY A 2 18.03 -22.82 -8.91
N ILE A 3 18.50 -21.59 -9.19
CA ILE A 3 17.70 -20.53 -9.83
C ILE A 3 17.11 -20.91 -11.20
N ASP A 4 17.75 -21.88 -11.88
CA ASP A 4 17.35 -22.39 -13.19
C ASP A 4 16.09 -23.30 -13.12
N ASP A 5 15.66 -23.71 -11.93
CA ASP A 5 14.50 -24.62 -11.77
C ASP A 5 13.14 -23.93 -11.99
N TYR A 6 13.13 -22.59 -12.09
CA TYR A 6 11.95 -21.78 -12.41
C TYR A 6 11.96 -21.23 -13.84
N GLU A 7 12.90 -21.67 -14.68
CA GLU A 7 12.93 -21.27 -16.09
C GLU A 7 11.81 -21.95 -16.88
N GLY A 8 11.12 -21.18 -17.73
CA GLY A 8 10.07 -21.68 -18.61
C GLY A 8 10.57 -22.74 -19.61
N TRP A 9 9.66 -23.58 -20.08
CA TRP A 9 9.99 -24.79 -20.85
C TRP A 9 10.68 -24.56 -22.21
N PHE A 10 10.43 -23.42 -22.86
CA PHE A 10 10.79 -23.24 -24.28
C PHE A 10 11.91 -22.22 -24.46
N TYR A 11 11.74 -21.01 -23.91
CA TYR A 11 12.76 -19.97 -23.99
C TYR A 11 13.73 -19.99 -22.81
N ASN A 12 13.45 -20.80 -21.78
CA ASN A 12 14.25 -20.89 -20.55
C ASN A 12 14.41 -19.51 -19.88
N HIS A 13 13.32 -18.76 -19.79
CA HIS A 13 13.29 -17.51 -19.03
C HIS A 13 12.55 -17.74 -17.72
N ALA A 14 13.17 -17.35 -16.60
CA ALA A 14 12.50 -17.32 -15.31
C ALA A 14 11.52 -16.15 -15.20
N SER A 15 10.46 -16.33 -14.42
CA SER A 15 9.51 -15.26 -14.11
C SER A 15 10.21 -14.12 -13.34
N PRO A 16 10.20 -12.88 -13.85
CA PRO A 16 10.75 -11.75 -13.12
C PRO A 16 9.90 -11.44 -11.90
N TRP A 17 10.56 -11.18 -10.78
CA TRP A 17 9.92 -10.73 -9.56
C TRP A 17 10.82 -9.75 -8.81
N LEU A 18 10.23 -8.98 -7.91
CA LEU A 18 10.95 -8.09 -7.01
C LEU A 18 10.18 -7.92 -5.69
N LYS A 19 10.94 -7.63 -4.63
CA LYS A 19 10.40 -7.25 -3.33
C LYS A 19 10.61 -5.76 -3.08
N ILE A 20 9.55 -5.06 -2.71
CA ILE A 20 9.58 -3.65 -2.31
C ILE A 20 9.31 -3.55 -0.81
N THR A 21 10.26 -2.98 -0.08
CA THR A 21 10.13 -2.67 1.35
C THR A 21 11.13 -1.58 1.75
N GLY A 22 10.87 -0.86 2.84
CA GLY A 22 11.72 0.25 3.32
C GLY A 22 13.15 -0.18 3.70
N ASP A 23 13.35 -1.42 4.16
CA ASP A 23 14.64 -1.94 4.62
C ASP A 23 15.05 -3.21 3.86
N VAL A 24 15.55 -3.07 2.63
CA VAL A 24 15.95 -4.20 1.77
C VAL A 24 17.13 -5.05 2.30
N ALA A 25 17.68 -4.74 3.48
CA ALA A 25 18.77 -5.49 4.09
C ALA A 25 18.64 -5.54 5.61
N GLY A 26 18.93 -6.71 6.21
CA GLY A 26 18.96 -6.89 7.66
C GLY A 26 17.97 -7.92 8.19
N GLY A 27 16.92 -8.22 7.42
CA GLY A 27 15.98 -9.31 7.67
C GLY A 27 16.56 -10.70 7.38
N GLU A 28 15.74 -11.73 7.62
CA GLU A 28 16.11 -13.12 7.32
C GLU A 28 16.23 -13.33 5.81
N CYS A 29 16.87 -14.42 5.41
CA CYS A 29 16.98 -14.74 3.98
C CYS A 29 16.74 -16.21 3.72
N ASN A 30 15.74 -16.46 2.87
CA ASN A 30 15.50 -17.72 2.25
C ASN A 30 16.33 -17.84 0.95
N VAL A 31 17.49 -18.48 1.08
CA VAL A 31 18.42 -18.69 -0.04
C VAL A 31 17.88 -19.60 -1.14
N TYR A 32 16.79 -20.34 -0.89
CA TYR A 32 16.21 -21.27 -1.85
C TYR A 32 15.43 -20.50 -2.93
N VAL A 33 14.51 -19.62 -2.53
CA VAL A 33 13.79 -18.72 -3.46
C VAL A 33 14.55 -17.42 -3.76
N GLY A 34 15.66 -17.17 -3.06
CA GLY A 34 16.46 -15.95 -3.22
C GLY A 34 15.83 -14.72 -2.57
N ASP A 35 14.87 -14.94 -1.67
CA ASP A 35 14.19 -13.91 -0.91
C ASP A 35 15.01 -13.54 0.32
N CYS A 36 15.40 -12.27 0.42
CA CYS A 36 16.17 -11.76 1.53
C CYS A 36 15.57 -10.45 2.04
N GLY A 37 15.74 -10.20 3.34
CA GLY A 37 15.23 -8.99 3.98
C GLY A 37 13.79 -9.19 4.47
N ASN A 38 13.53 -10.35 5.07
CA ASN A 38 12.24 -10.79 5.61
C ASN A 38 12.08 -10.35 7.07
N TYR A 39 10.92 -9.81 7.43
CA TYR A 39 10.62 -9.17 8.70
C TYR A 39 9.26 -9.62 9.25
N ALA A 40 9.29 -10.46 10.29
CA ALA A 40 8.10 -10.95 10.98
C ALA A 40 7.15 -9.86 11.55
N ASP A 41 7.57 -8.60 11.63
CA ASP A 41 6.74 -7.48 12.07
C ASP A 41 6.07 -6.70 10.93
N ARG A 42 6.27 -7.12 9.68
CA ARG A 42 5.70 -6.50 8.47
C ARG A 42 4.75 -7.50 7.79
N PRO A 43 3.53 -7.07 7.46
CA PRO A 43 2.64 -7.87 6.64
C PRO A 43 3.10 -7.96 5.19
N ASP A 44 2.90 -9.14 4.61
CA ASP A 44 3.35 -9.49 3.27
C ASP A 44 2.20 -9.54 2.28
N VAL A 45 2.49 -9.12 1.05
CA VAL A 45 1.52 -8.97 -0.05
C VAL A 45 2.07 -9.57 -1.32
N MET A 46 1.31 -10.45 -1.97
CA MET A 46 1.68 -10.99 -3.27
C MET A 46 0.82 -10.39 -4.39
N LEU A 47 1.47 -9.84 -5.40
CA LEU A 47 0.85 -9.23 -6.58
C LEU A 47 1.38 -9.91 -7.84
N VAL A 48 0.51 -10.59 -8.60
CA VAL A 48 0.91 -11.44 -9.73
C VAL A 48 0.22 -11.01 -11.02
N GLY A 49 0.99 -10.77 -12.07
CA GLY A 49 0.50 -10.51 -13.41
C GLY A 49 0.76 -11.66 -14.38
N ASN A 50 -0.03 -11.71 -15.46
CA ASN A 50 0.21 -12.55 -16.63
C ASN A 50 0.32 -14.06 -16.37
N HIS A 51 -0.67 -14.63 -15.69
CA HIS A 51 -0.86 -16.09 -15.71
C HIS A 51 -1.13 -16.60 -17.14
N HIS A 52 -1.93 -15.86 -17.91
CA HIS A 52 -2.20 -16.18 -19.29
C HIS A 52 -1.46 -15.23 -20.25
N ALA A 53 -0.77 -15.82 -21.22
CA ALA A 53 0.16 -15.13 -22.11
C ALA A 53 -0.42 -13.91 -22.84
N ARG A 54 -1.63 -14.04 -23.41
CA ARG A 54 -2.33 -13.01 -24.19
C ARG A 54 -2.84 -11.81 -23.40
N GLU A 55 -2.84 -11.84 -22.08
CA GLU A 55 -3.50 -10.83 -21.25
C GLU A 55 -2.55 -9.66 -21.01
N TRP A 56 -2.36 -8.79 -21.99
CA TRP A 56 -1.23 -7.84 -21.94
C TRP A 56 -1.38 -6.77 -20.85
N MET A 57 -2.60 -6.30 -20.58
CA MET A 57 -2.83 -5.35 -19.50
C MET A 57 -2.47 -5.91 -18.12
N SER A 58 -2.47 -7.24 -17.95
CA SER A 58 -2.12 -7.89 -16.68
C SER A 58 -0.65 -7.77 -16.27
N TYR A 59 0.25 -7.39 -17.18
CA TYR A 59 1.63 -7.00 -16.83
C TYR A 59 1.89 -5.50 -16.99
N GLU A 60 1.09 -4.77 -17.78
CA GLU A 60 1.22 -3.30 -17.90
C GLU A 60 0.81 -2.59 -16.59
N VAL A 61 -0.28 -3.00 -15.94
CA VAL A 61 -0.71 -2.41 -14.66
C VAL A 61 0.32 -2.62 -13.54
N PRO A 62 0.86 -3.84 -13.30
CA PRO A 62 1.97 -4.06 -12.38
C PRO A 62 3.18 -3.16 -12.68
N MET A 63 3.53 -2.97 -13.95
CA MET A 63 4.66 -2.13 -14.34
C MET A 63 4.42 -0.66 -14.04
N MET A 64 3.20 -0.16 -14.28
CA MET A 64 2.80 1.19 -13.89
C MET A 64 2.85 1.37 -12.37
N PHE A 65 2.36 0.40 -11.60
CA PHE A 65 2.46 0.43 -10.14
C PHE A 65 3.92 0.52 -9.66
N ILE A 66 4.83 -0.27 -10.23
CA ILE A 66 6.27 -0.22 -9.90
C ILE A 66 6.84 1.17 -10.22
N GLU A 67 6.52 1.73 -11.39
CA GLU A 67 6.98 3.06 -11.79
C GLU A 67 6.50 4.15 -10.82
N THR A 68 5.21 4.13 -10.46
CA THR A 68 4.62 5.05 -9.49
C THR A 68 5.33 4.95 -8.14
N VAL A 69 5.48 3.74 -7.61
CA VAL A 69 6.16 3.52 -6.32
C VAL A 69 7.60 4.06 -6.35
N VAL A 70 8.37 3.72 -7.38
CA VAL A 70 9.78 4.12 -7.49
C VAL A 70 9.92 5.63 -7.66
N TYR A 71 9.00 6.27 -8.38
CA TYR A 71 9.05 7.70 -8.62
C TYR A 71 8.70 8.51 -7.36
N TYR A 72 7.60 8.16 -6.69
CA TYR A 72 7.02 8.96 -5.61
C TYR A 72 7.55 8.63 -4.21
N TYR A 73 8.21 7.49 -4.01
CA TYR A 73 8.73 7.11 -2.69
C TYR A 73 9.68 8.16 -2.09
N GLY A 74 9.35 8.65 -0.89
CA GLY A 74 10.12 9.66 -0.17
C GLY A 74 10.00 11.08 -0.73
N MET A 75 9.13 11.31 -1.71
CA MET A 75 8.76 12.65 -2.14
C MET A 75 7.78 13.30 -1.15
N ALA A 76 7.60 14.61 -1.27
CA ALA A 76 6.64 15.38 -0.52
C ALA A 76 5.68 16.04 -1.50
N GLY A 77 4.38 16.06 -1.16
CA GLY A 77 3.26 16.67 -1.88
C GLY A 77 3.61 17.21 -3.26
N VAL A 78 3.38 16.40 -4.29
CA VAL A 78 3.55 16.81 -5.68
C VAL A 78 2.21 17.33 -6.19
N ASP A 79 2.22 18.57 -6.65
CA ASP A 79 1.14 19.19 -7.43
C ASP A 79 1.35 18.74 -8.89
N ASN A 80 0.67 17.66 -9.25
CA ASN A 80 0.89 16.92 -10.49
C ASN A 80 0.06 17.46 -11.66
N ASP A 81 -1.09 18.07 -11.36
CA ASP A 81 -2.01 18.66 -12.34
C ASP A 81 -1.72 20.18 -12.56
N GLY A 82 -1.05 20.83 -11.60
CA GLY A 82 -0.57 22.21 -11.66
C GLY A 82 -1.57 23.26 -11.17
N ASP A 83 -2.60 22.88 -10.43
CA ASP A 83 -3.62 23.79 -9.92
C ASP A 83 -3.16 24.58 -8.66
N GLY A 84 -2.08 24.11 -8.02
CA GLY A 84 -1.45 24.70 -6.84
C GLY A 84 -1.85 24.06 -5.50
N LEU A 85 -2.59 22.96 -5.52
CA LEU A 85 -2.98 22.14 -4.39
C LEU A 85 -2.25 20.78 -4.45
N VAL A 86 -2.33 20.00 -3.37
CA VAL A 86 -1.59 18.72 -3.17
C VAL A 86 -2.36 17.85 -2.19
N ASP A 87 -2.20 16.53 -2.27
CA ASP A 87 -2.86 15.54 -1.39
C ASP A 87 -4.41 15.63 -1.49
N GLU A 88 -4.95 15.61 -2.71
CA GLU A 88 -6.36 15.94 -3.00
C GLU A 88 -7.24 14.70 -3.18
N ASP A 89 -6.97 13.88 -4.19
CA ASP A 89 -7.74 12.67 -4.44
C ASP A 89 -6.95 11.41 -4.05
N GLY A 90 -7.63 10.52 -3.31
CA GLY A 90 -7.13 9.18 -3.09
C GLY A 90 -7.27 8.32 -4.35
N TRP A 91 -6.86 7.05 -4.27
CA TRP A 91 -7.27 6.07 -5.27
C TRP A 91 -8.58 5.39 -4.86
N ASP A 92 -9.66 6.16 -4.75
CA ASP A 92 -10.98 5.65 -4.38
C ASP A 92 -11.98 5.70 -5.55
N GLY A 93 -11.58 6.23 -6.70
CA GLY A 93 -12.42 6.39 -7.89
C GLY A 93 -13.43 7.54 -7.77
N ILE A 94 -13.20 8.50 -6.86
CA ILE A 94 -14.09 9.62 -6.57
C ILE A 94 -13.32 10.94 -6.64
N ASP A 95 -13.83 11.87 -7.46
CA ASP A 95 -13.44 13.29 -7.47
C ASP A 95 -13.75 13.93 -6.08
N ASN A 96 -12.75 14.00 -5.19
CA ASN A 96 -12.91 14.42 -3.80
C ASN A 96 -12.94 15.96 -3.67
N ASP A 97 -12.28 16.68 -4.58
CA ASP A 97 -12.07 18.13 -4.49
C ASP A 97 -12.93 18.95 -5.50
N GLY A 98 -13.45 18.31 -6.54
CA GLY A 98 -14.33 18.84 -7.57
C GLY A 98 -13.62 19.36 -8.83
N ASP A 99 -12.37 18.99 -9.08
CA ASP A 99 -11.59 19.48 -10.22
C ASP A 99 -12.02 18.86 -11.56
N CYS A 100 -12.39 17.57 -11.61
CA CYS A 100 -12.96 16.94 -12.79
C CYS A 100 -14.27 17.63 -13.15
N LEU A 101 -15.11 17.88 -12.16
CA LEU A 101 -16.35 18.65 -12.36
C LEU A 101 -16.10 20.07 -12.87
N SER A 102 -14.90 20.62 -12.63
CA SER A 102 -14.46 21.93 -13.13
C SER A 102 -13.92 21.88 -14.57
N LEU A 103 -13.59 20.70 -15.09
CA LEU A 103 -13.22 20.50 -16.50
C LEU A 103 -14.39 20.81 -17.46
N ASN A 104 -14.05 21.01 -18.74
CA ASN A 104 -15.06 21.11 -19.78
C ASN A 104 -15.81 19.78 -19.90
N SER A 105 -17.12 19.80 -20.15
CA SER A 105 -17.95 18.59 -20.19
C SER A 105 -17.54 17.53 -21.21
N SER A 106 -16.66 17.87 -22.17
CA SER A 106 -16.08 16.91 -23.12
C SER A 106 -14.90 16.13 -22.55
N ASN A 107 -14.35 16.57 -21.42
CA ASN A 107 -13.18 16.00 -20.76
C ASN A 107 -13.54 15.36 -19.42
N GLN A 108 -14.79 15.48 -18.98
CA GLN A 108 -15.29 14.83 -17.76
C GLN A 108 -15.49 13.32 -17.95
N ASP A 109 -15.68 12.87 -19.18
CA ASP A 109 -15.72 11.45 -19.57
C ASP A 109 -14.57 11.25 -20.54
N SER A 110 -13.37 11.33 -19.98
CA SER A 110 -12.09 11.34 -20.71
C SER A 110 -11.73 9.95 -21.22
N ASN A 111 -12.16 8.91 -20.50
CA ASN A 111 -11.99 7.51 -20.89
C ASN A 111 -13.11 7.02 -21.84
N GLY A 112 -14.23 7.74 -21.95
CA GLY A 112 -15.31 7.44 -22.89
C GLY A 112 -16.24 6.30 -22.46
N ASP A 113 -16.25 5.93 -21.18
CA ASP A 113 -17.08 4.85 -20.64
C ASP A 113 -18.54 5.28 -20.39
N GLY A 114 -18.82 6.59 -20.51
CA GLY A 114 -20.15 7.17 -20.36
C GLY A 114 -20.52 7.56 -18.93
N VAL A 115 -19.61 7.40 -17.97
CA VAL A 115 -19.66 7.96 -16.62
C VAL A 115 -18.79 9.21 -16.63
N ALA A 116 -19.34 10.33 -16.19
CA ALA A 116 -18.58 11.57 -16.10
C ALA A 116 -17.98 11.68 -14.69
N CYS A 117 -16.67 11.96 -14.62
CA CYS A 117 -15.87 11.99 -13.40
C CYS A 117 -15.98 10.67 -12.64
N GLY A 118 -15.80 9.57 -13.39
CA GLY A 118 -15.74 8.23 -12.85
C GLY A 118 -14.30 7.69 -12.80
N PRO A 119 -14.11 6.48 -12.26
CA PRO A 119 -12.79 5.87 -12.14
C PRO A 119 -11.96 5.89 -13.43
N GLY A 120 -10.72 6.39 -13.34
CA GLY A 120 -9.81 6.52 -14.47
C GLY A 120 -10.09 7.70 -15.41
N ASP A 121 -11.01 8.61 -15.07
CA ASP A 121 -11.09 9.92 -15.69
C ASP A 121 -10.03 10.89 -15.14
N LEU A 122 -9.75 11.96 -15.90
CA LEU A 122 -8.91 13.08 -15.45
C LEU A 122 -9.61 13.82 -14.29
N GLY A 123 -8.91 14.10 -13.19
CA GLY A 123 -9.50 14.76 -12.00
C GLY A 123 -10.30 13.86 -11.07
N VAL A 124 -9.96 12.57 -11.01
CA VAL A 124 -10.69 11.61 -10.15
C VAL A 124 -9.77 10.87 -9.20
N ASP A 125 -8.57 10.51 -9.65
CA ASP A 125 -7.56 9.84 -8.83
C ASP A 125 -6.21 10.58 -9.03
N GLU A 126 -6.22 11.91 -8.85
CA GLU A 126 -5.04 12.77 -8.95
C GLU A 126 -4.61 13.39 -7.61
N ASP A 127 -3.41 13.97 -7.61
CA ASP A 127 -2.72 14.49 -6.41
C ASP A 127 -2.77 13.62 -5.14
N PHE A 128 -2.66 12.30 -5.32
CA PHE A 128 -2.59 11.34 -4.23
C PHE A 128 -1.40 11.58 -3.29
N SER A 129 -1.51 11.08 -2.05
CA SER A 129 -0.47 11.34 -1.07
C SER A 129 0.79 10.49 -1.24
N GLU A 130 1.94 11.12 -1.53
CA GLU A 130 3.23 10.41 -1.54
C GLU A 130 3.66 9.93 -0.15
N GLN A 131 3.16 10.61 0.89
CA GLN A 131 3.39 10.16 2.26
C GLN A 131 2.69 8.82 2.50
N PHE A 132 1.49 8.62 1.94
CA PHE A 132 0.81 7.32 2.02
C PHE A 132 1.64 6.22 1.36
N ILE A 133 2.16 6.45 0.14
CA ILE A 133 3.06 5.49 -0.56
C ILE A 133 4.26 5.16 0.32
N THR A 134 4.89 6.19 0.89
CA THR A 134 6.07 6.04 1.76
C THR A 134 5.75 5.26 3.03
N ASP A 135 4.60 5.52 3.65
CA ASP A 135 4.16 4.83 4.87
C ASP A 135 3.84 3.35 4.56
N MET A 136 3.18 3.05 3.43
CA MET A 136 2.91 1.67 3.00
C MET A 136 4.20 0.87 2.77
N ILE A 137 5.16 1.43 2.01
CA ILE A 137 6.42 0.73 1.71
C ILE A 137 7.27 0.51 2.97
N ASN A 138 7.22 1.44 3.93
CA ASN A 138 7.97 1.29 5.18
C ASN A 138 7.36 0.28 6.16
N THR A 139 6.10 -0.10 5.96
CA THR A 139 5.36 -0.93 6.91
C THR A 139 4.91 -2.27 6.34
N ARG A 140 5.31 -2.61 5.11
CA ARG A 140 4.91 -3.82 4.37
C ARG A 140 6.08 -4.44 3.62
N GLU A 141 5.91 -5.69 3.22
CA GLU A 141 6.72 -6.33 2.19
C GLU A 141 5.85 -6.66 0.98
N ILE A 142 6.16 -6.02 -0.15
CA ILE A 142 5.36 -6.11 -1.36
C ILE A 142 6.12 -6.95 -2.36
N TYR A 143 5.62 -8.15 -2.63
CA TYR A 143 6.16 -9.08 -3.61
C TYR A 143 5.37 -8.88 -4.90
N ILE A 144 6.06 -8.48 -5.95
CA ILE A 144 5.44 -8.29 -7.26
C ILE A 144 6.12 -9.15 -8.31
N ILE A 145 5.27 -9.90 -9.02
CA ILE A 145 5.62 -10.79 -10.12
C ILE A 145 4.88 -10.24 -11.33
N PRO A 146 5.44 -9.25 -12.06
CA PRO A 146 4.71 -8.55 -13.12
C PRO A 146 4.29 -9.48 -14.26
N MET A 147 5.09 -10.52 -14.51
CA MET A 147 4.87 -11.47 -15.59
C MET A 147 5.24 -12.88 -15.15
N LEU A 148 4.23 -13.68 -14.81
CA LEU A 148 4.44 -15.07 -14.45
C LEU A 148 4.78 -15.91 -15.69
N ASN A 149 4.00 -15.81 -16.76
CA ASN A 149 4.13 -16.61 -17.99
C ASN A 149 4.98 -15.92 -19.07
N VAL A 150 6.28 -15.73 -18.79
CA VAL A 150 7.21 -15.03 -19.70
C VAL A 150 7.30 -15.74 -21.06
N ASP A 151 7.41 -17.06 -21.04
CA ASP A 151 7.57 -17.86 -22.25
C ASP A 151 6.35 -17.74 -23.16
N GLY A 152 5.15 -17.95 -22.60
CA GLY A 152 3.90 -17.83 -23.34
C GLY A 152 3.67 -16.40 -23.84
N ASN A 153 3.91 -15.37 -23.01
CA ASN A 153 3.74 -13.98 -23.44
C ASN A 153 4.63 -13.62 -24.61
N ARG A 154 5.90 -14.02 -24.55
CA ARG A 154 6.84 -13.80 -25.64
C ARG A 154 6.35 -14.46 -26.93
N TYR A 155 5.89 -15.70 -26.87
CA TYR A 155 5.34 -16.40 -28.03
C TYR A 155 4.09 -15.71 -28.58
N ASP A 156 3.17 -15.25 -27.72
CA ASP A 156 2.00 -14.48 -28.14
C ASP A 156 2.39 -13.20 -28.90
N ARG A 157 3.35 -12.45 -28.35
CA ARG A 157 3.81 -11.16 -28.87
C ARG A 157 4.68 -11.25 -30.13
N GLU A 158 5.56 -12.24 -30.20
CA GLU A 158 6.57 -12.33 -31.25
C GLU A 158 6.15 -13.25 -32.41
N GLU A 159 5.38 -14.32 -32.13
CA GLU A 159 5.13 -15.39 -33.11
C GLU A 159 3.63 -15.59 -33.42
N TYR A 160 2.76 -15.70 -32.40
CA TYR A 160 1.35 -16.07 -32.57
C TYR A 160 0.46 -14.90 -33.04
N CYS A 161 0.42 -13.80 -32.28
CA CYS A 161 -0.36 -12.60 -32.61
C CYS A 161 0.48 -11.50 -33.27
N GLY A 162 1.74 -11.36 -32.86
CA GLY A 162 2.64 -10.31 -33.32
C GLY A 162 2.44 -8.97 -32.61
N GLU A 163 3.33 -8.00 -32.87
CA GLU A 163 3.36 -6.70 -32.20
C GLU A 163 2.09 -5.85 -32.38
N SER A 164 1.27 -6.12 -33.39
CA SER A 164 0.03 -5.37 -33.69
C SER A 164 -1.24 -6.14 -33.28
N ALA A 165 -1.15 -6.97 -32.25
CA ALA A 165 -2.20 -7.91 -31.84
C ALA A 165 -3.59 -7.27 -31.66
N TRP A 166 -3.67 -6.00 -31.27
CA TRP A 166 -4.93 -5.24 -31.16
C TRP A 166 -5.71 -5.13 -32.50
N GLU A 167 -5.06 -5.30 -33.66
CA GLU A 167 -5.72 -5.25 -34.97
C GLU A 167 -6.23 -6.63 -35.44
N ASN A 168 -5.47 -7.70 -35.20
CA ASN A 168 -5.70 -9.04 -35.76
C ASN A 168 -6.17 -10.07 -34.73
N CYS A 169 -5.87 -9.87 -33.46
CA CYS A 169 -6.05 -10.82 -32.37
C CYS A 169 -6.64 -10.23 -31.09
N ARG A 170 -7.22 -9.03 -31.13
CA ARG A 170 -7.76 -8.28 -29.97
C ARG A 170 -8.41 -9.11 -28.84
N THR A 171 -9.21 -10.12 -29.19
CA THR A 171 -9.94 -10.99 -28.24
C THR A 171 -9.61 -12.47 -28.43
N SER A 172 -8.46 -12.79 -29.02
CA SER A 172 -7.87 -14.12 -29.12
C SER A 172 -6.38 -14.05 -28.72
N GLY A 173 -5.62 -15.12 -28.89
CA GLY A 173 -4.20 -15.15 -28.54
C GLY A 173 -3.79 -16.44 -27.86
N TRP A 174 -2.48 -16.62 -27.69
CA TRP A 174 -1.91 -17.71 -26.94
C TRP A 174 -2.21 -17.55 -25.44
N ARG A 175 -2.60 -18.62 -24.77
CA ARG A 175 -3.06 -18.56 -23.36
C ARG A 175 -2.09 -19.21 -22.39
N LYS A 176 -1.66 -20.44 -22.71
CA LYS A 176 -0.96 -21.35 -21.81
C LYS A 176 0.53 -21.00 -21.69
N ASN A 177 1.29 -21.72 -20.86
CA ASN A 177 2.75 -21.73 -21.00
C ASN A 177 3.17 -22.50 -22.26
N LEU A 178 4.46 -22.81 -22.43
CA LEU A 178 4.99 -23.50 -23.63
C LEU A 178 5.52 -24.91 -23.35
N ARG A 179 4.94 -25.62 -22.38
CA ARG A 179 5.30 -27.01 -22.14
C ARG A 179 5.01 -27.88 -23.36
N ASP A 180 6.01 -28.62 -23.85
CA ASP A 180 5.78 -29.67 -24.84
C ASP A 180 4.98 -30.83 -24.22
N ASN A 181 3.81 -31.08 -24.80
CA ASN A 181 2.89 -32.13 -24.38
C ASN A 181 2.82 -33.27 -25.42
N THR A 182 3.59 -33.18 -26.51
CA THR A 182 3.57 -34.17 -27.59
C THR A 182 4.37 -35.43 -27.21
N VAL A 183 3.95 -36.58 -27.75
CA VAL A 183 4.69 -37.85 -27.58
C VAL A 183 5.68 -38.01 -28.73
N THR A 184 6.64 -37.10 -28.85
CA THR A 184 7.75 -37.16 -29.83
C THR A 184 8.98 -37.84 -29.22
N GLY A 185 8.79 -39.05 -28.71
CA GLY A 185 9.79 -40.12 -28.74
C GLY A 185 11.10 -39.89 -27.99
N VAL A 186 11.19 -40.45 -26.78
CA VAL A 186 12.38 -41.08 -26.15
C VAL A 186 13.72 -40.75 -26.84
N THR A 187 14.22 -39.52 -26.69
CA THR A 187 15.65 -39.27 -26.89
C THR A 187 16.24 -38.59 -25.66
N PRO A 188 17.46 -38.95 -25.22
CA PRO A 188 18.06 -38.40 -24.00
C PRO A 188 18.64 -36.99 -24.20
N ILE A 189 18.21 -36.28 -25.24
CA ILE A 189 18.73 -34.97 -25.64
C ILE A 189 17.49 -34.08 -25.81
N PRO A 190 17.45 -32.88 -25.20
CA PRO A 190 16.37 -31.92 -25.43
C PRO A 190 16.22 -31.68 -26.93
N ASP A 191 15.01 -31.81 -27.46
CA ASP A 191 14.73 -31.49 -28.86
C ASP A 191 14.67 -29.98 -29.03
N VAL A 192 15.85 -29.38 -29.25
CA VAL A 192 16.02 -27.93 -29.42
C VAL A 192 15.44 -27.38 -30.74
N ASP A 193 14.83 -28.23 -31.57
CA ASP A 193 14.29 -27.90 -32.89
C ASP A 193 12.76 -28.15 -33.01
N GLU A 194 12.04 -28.42 -31.91
CA GLU A 194 10.59 -28.64 -31.94
C GLU A 194 9.82 -27.30 -32.03
N GLU A 195 8.96 -27.17 -33.05
CA GLU A 195 8.05 -26.03 -33.20
C GLU A 195 6.85 -26.22 -32.26
N VAL A 196 6.40 -25.14 -31.60
CA VAL A 196 5.23 -25.15 -30.71
C VAL A 196 3.99 -25.68 -31.46
N ASP A 197 3.38 -26.75 -30.95
CA ASP A 197 2.09 -27.27 -31.43
C ASP A 197 0.95 -26.53 -30.73
N GLU A 198 0.39 -25.53 -31.42
CA GLU A 198 -0.71 -24.71 -30.91
C GLU A 198 -1.94 -25.53 -30.46
N GLY A 199 -2.10 -26.76 -30.98
CA GLY A 199 -3.20 -27.66 -30.65
C GLY A 199 -3.02 -28.46 -29.37
N CYS A 200 -1.80 -28.52 -28.84
CA CYS A 200 -1.44 -29.41 -27.73
C CYS A 200 -0.59 -28.76 -26.64
N ASP A 201 0.40 -27.97 -27.02
CA ASP A 201 1.42 -27.52 -26.09
C ASP A 201 0.86 -26.52 -25.09
N GLY A 202 1.52 -26.51 -23.94
CA GLY A 202 1.24 -25.64 -22.81
C GLY A 202 0.30 -26.23 -21.77
N VAL A 203 0.39 -25.68 -20.58
CA VAL A 203 -0.52 -25.87 -19.45
C VAL A 203 -1.11 -24.51 -19.08
N ASP A 204 -2.40 -24.50 -18.76
CA ASP A 204 -3.06 -23.32 -18.20
C ASP A 204 -2.61 -23.16 -16.75
N LEU A 205 -1.75 -22.17 -16.50
CA LEU A 205 -1.19 -21.92 -15.18
C LEU A 205 -2.28 -21.67 -14.13
N ASN A 206 -3.38 -21.01 -14.52
CA ASN A 206 -4.50 -20.75 -13.61
C ASN A 206 -5.49 -21.94 -13.50
N ARG A 207 -5.06 -23.14 -13.90
CA ARG A 207 -5.72 -24.43 -13.64
C ARG A 207 -4.76 -25.43 -13.00
N ASN A 208 -3.55 -24.98 -12.66
CA ASN A 208 -2.46 -25.83 -12.25
C ASN A 208 -2.11 -25.68 -10.77
N PHE A 209 -2.94 -25.07 -9.92
CA PHE A 209 -2.73 -25.05 -8.47
C PHE A 209 -3.40 -26.27 -7.79
N GLN A 210 -2.88 -26.70 -6.64
CA GLN A 210 -3.23 -27.99 -6.02
C GLN A 210 -4.63 -28.04 -5.39
N PHE A 211 -5.16 -26.90 -4.93
CA PHE A 211 -6.43 -26.86 -4.21
C PHE A 211 -7.58 -27.23 -5.15
N GLU A 212 -8.33 -28.28 -4.79
CA GLU A 212 -9.45 -28.83 -5.58
C GLU A 212 -9.09 -29.11 -7.05
N TRP A 213 -7.82 -29.47 -7.31
CA TRP A 213 -7.30 -29.69 -8.66
C TRP A 213 -8.03 -30.83 -9.37
N GLY A 214 -8.72 -30.53 -10.48
CA GLY A 214 -9.36 -31.54 -11.32
C GLY A 214 -10.65 -32.18 -10.78
N ALA A 215 -11.16 -31.76 -9.60
CA ALA A 215 -12.38 -32.28 -8.97
C ALA A 215 -13.66 -31.48 -9.31
N PRO A 216 -14.86 -32.04 -9.10
CA PRO A 216 -15.68 -32.74 -10.09
C PRO A 216 -16.42 -31.85 -11.12
N LEU A 217 -16.21 -30.53 -11.16
CA LEU A 217 -16.90 -29.64 -12.10
C LEU A 217 -16.18 -29.51 -13.44
N GLY A 218 -15.96 -30.64 -14.13
CA GLY A 218 -15.75 -30.66 -15.57
C GLY A 218 -14.70 -29.67 -16.11
N ALA A 219 -13.69 -29.31 -15.30
CA ALA A 219 -12.44 -28.84 -15.85
C ALA A 219 -12.02 -29.94 -16.83
N THR A 220 -11.76 -29.55 -18.07
CA THR A 220 -11.51 -30.41 -19.22
C THR A 220 -10.19 -31.17 -19.03
N GLY A 221 -10.17 -32.07 -18.05
CA GLY A 221 -9.27 -33.19 -18.03
C GLY A 221 -9.57 -34.00 -19.30
N PRO A 222 -8.58 -34.28 -20.16
CA PRO A 222 -8.78 -35.34 -21.13
C PRO A 222 -9.24 -36.59 -20.37
N LEU A 223 -10.21 -37.33 -20.92
CA LEU A 223 -10.69 -38.63 -20.41
C LEU A 223 -9.55 -39.66 -20.18
N PHE A 224 -8.32 -39.31 -20.59
CA PHE A 224 -7.05 -39.95 -20.32
C PHE A 224 -6.02 -38.88 -19.89
N PRO A 225 -5.49 -38.94 -18.65
CA PRO A 225 -4.43 -38.04 -18.19
C PRO A 225 -3.22 -38.02 -19.14
N GLY A 226 -2.71 -36.84 -19.46
CA GLY A 226 -1.43 -36.68 -20.14
C GLY A 226 -1.39 -36.94 -21.65
N MET A 227 -2.52 -36.90 -22.37
CA MET A 227 -2.49 -36.99 -23.85
C MET A 227 -3.32 -35.90 -24.52
N CYS A 228 -2.65 -34.95 -25.20
CA CYS A 228 -3.28 -34.23 -26.28
C CYS A 228 -3.48 -35.19 -27.46
N TYR A 229 -4.69 -35.22 -28.00
CA TYR A 229 -4.85 -35.69 -29.35
C TYR A 229 -4.80 -34.45 -30.24
N ALA A 230 -3.74 -34.27 -31.04
CA ALA A 230 -3.58 -33.18 -32.04
C ALA A 230 -4.72 -33.08 -33.09
N SER A 231 -5.77 -33.90 -32.95
CA SER A 231 -7.00 -33.88 -33.74
C SER A 231 -8.25 -33.45 -32.95
N GLY A 232 -8.10 -33.04 -31.69
CA GLY A 232 -9.16 -32.52 -30.81
C GLY A 232 -9.15 -30.98 -30.74
N PRO A 233 -10.22 -30.35 -30.24
CA PRO A 233 -10.24 -28.91 -30.01
C PRO A 233 -9.13 -28.49 -29.04
N ASN A 234 -8.44 -27.38 -29.32
CA ASN A 234 -7.44 -26.77 -28.43
C ASN A 234 -7.96 -26.78 -26.99
N ASN A 235 -7.26 -27.48 -26.09
CA ASN A 235 -7.57 -27.43 -24.67
C ASN A 235 -6.85 -26.23 -24.06
N ASP A 236 -7.42 -25.04 -24.23
CA ASP A 236 -6.90 -23.77 -23.69
C ASP A 236 -6.85 -23.76 -22.15
N VAL A 237 -7.50 -24.72 -21.50
CA VAL A 237 -7.66 -24.85 -20.04
C VAL A 237 -7.10 -26.18 -19.53
N TYR A 238 -6.08 -26.73 -20.20
CA TYR A 238 -5.42 -27.96 -19.74
C TYR A 238 -4.72 -27.73 -18.40
N ASN A 239 -5.09 -28.51 -17.38
CA ASN A 239 -4.69 -28.34 -15.98
C ASN A 239 -3.32 -28.94 -15.61
N GLY A 240 -2.64 -29.56 -16.58
CA GLY A 240 -1.33 -30.19 -16.36
C GLY A 240 -1.40 -31.72 -16.19
N PRO A 241 -0.25 -32.36 -15.95
CA PRO A 241 -0.15 -33.79 -15.76
C PRO A 241 -0.65 -34.19 -14.38
N VAL A 242 -1.07 -35.45 -14.24
CA VAL A 242 -1.31 -36.03 -12.91
C VAL A 242 0.01 -36.29 -12.19
N ASP A 243 0.00 -36.15 -10.87
CA ASP A 243 1.09 -36.63 -10.03
C ASP A 243 1.01 -38.17 -9.92
N THR A 244 2.18 -38.81 -9.81
CA THR A 244 2.32 -40.27 -9.65
C THR A 244 3.30 -40.62 -8.54
N VAL A 245 3.72 -39.63 -7.75
CA VAL A 245 4.45 -39.84 -6.52
C VAL A 245 3.51 -40.48 -5.50
N ASP A 246 4.05 -41.45 -4.77
CA ASP A 246 3.44 -42.11 -3.62
C ASP A 246 4.12 -41.48 -2.39
N GLN A 247 3.50 -40.45 -1.80
CA GLN A 247 4.08 -39.54 -0.81
C GLN A 247 4.36 -40.28 0.50
N ASP A 248 3.50 -41.22 0.88
CA ASP A 248 3.56 -41.95 2.16
C ASP A 248 4.07 -43.40 2.05
N GLU A 249 4.35 -43.86 0.82
CA GLU A 249 4.84 -45.18 0.45
C GLU A 249 3.85 -46.33 0.75
N ASP A 250 2.55 -46.08 0.82
CA ASP A 250 1.53 -47.09 1.08
C ASP A 250 1.13 -47.91 -0.18
N GLY A 251 1.53 -47.44 -1.36
CA GLY A 251 1.30 -48.07 -2.66
C GLY A 251 -0.04 -47.74 -3.31
N LYS A 252 -0.77 -46.76 -2.79
CA LYS A 252 -1.90 -46.10 -3.43
C LYS A 252 -1.44 -44.72 -3.95
N LEU A 253 -2.31 -44.07 -4.71
CA LEU A 253 -2.06 -42.81 -5.39
C LEU A 253 -3.42 -42.11 -5.53
N ASN A 254 -3.42 -40.77 -5.53
CA ASN A 254 -4.63 -39.96 -5.72
C ASN A 254 -5.70 -40.23 -4.66
N GLU A 255 -5.34 -39.98 -3.40
CA GLU A 255 -6.20 -40.24 -2.25
C GLU A 255 -6.96 -38.97 -1.87
N ASP A 256 -6.23 -37.92 -1.46
CA ASP A 256 -6.81 -36.69 -0.94
C ASP A 256 -6.35 -35.44 -1.71
N HIS A 257 -7.22 -34.43 -1.81
CA HIS A 257 -6.83 -33.11 -2.32
C HIS A 257 -6.12 -32.31 -1.23
N VAL A 258 -5.41 -31.24 -1.60
CA VAL A 258 -4.83 -30.29 -0.62
C VAL A 258 -5.93 -29.35 -0.13
N ASP A 259 -6.82 -29.81 0.74
CA ASP A 259 -7.99 -29.08 1.24
C ASP A 259 -8.33 -29.35 2.72
N GLY A 260 -7.51 -30.13 3.41
CA GLY A 260 -7.64 -30.53 4.81
C GLY A 260 -8.74 -31.56 5.06
N LYS A 261 -9.27 -32.23 4.02
CA LYS A 261 -10.28 -33.28 4.13
C LYS A 261 -9.69 -34.66 3.84
N ASP A 262 -10.16 -35.63 4.62
CA ASP A 262 -9.93 -37.07 4.46
C ASP A 262 -11.01 -37.60 3.50
N ASP A 263 -10.76 -37.52 2.18
CA ASP A 263 -11.71 -37.84 1.11
C ASP A 263 -11.92 -39.36 0.98
N ASP A 264 -10.89 -40.15 1.32
CA ASP A 264 -10.87 -41.61 1.22
C ASP A 264 -11.22 -42.33 2.56
N ALA A 265 -11.23 -41.59 3.67
CA ALA A 265 -11.56 -42.00 5.03
C ALA A 265 -10.58 -42.97 5.69
N ASP A 266 -9.29 -42.94 5.33
CA ASP A 266 -8.25 -43.76 5.93
C ASP A 266 -7.54 -43.13 7.15
N GLY A 267 -7.82 -41.85 7.40
CA GLY A 267 -7.37 -41.09 8.56
C GLY A 267 -6.05 -40.35 8.38
N LEU A 268 -5.52 -40.32 7.16
CA LEU A 268 -4.57 -39.31 6.69
C LEU A 268 -5.36 -38.15 6.04
N ILE A 269 -4.67 -37.05 5.75
CA ILE A 269 -5.24 -35.87 5.06
C ILE A 269 -4.16 -35.30 4.14
N ASP A 270 -4.59 -34.80 2.98
CA ASP A 270 -3.75 -34.11 2.00
C ASP A 270 -2.58 -34.96 1.46
N GLU A 271 -2.73 -36.29 1.40
CA GLU A 271 -1.75 -37.20 0.80
C GLU A 271 -2.05 -37.60 -0.64
N ASP A 272 -0.98 -37.91 -1.36
CA ASP A 272 -1.04 -38.52 -2.68
C ASP A 272 -1.88 -37.75 -3.71
N TRP A 273 -1.95 -36.42 -3.61
CA TRP A 273 -2.84 -35.58 -4.41
C TRP A 273 -2.72 -35.77 -5.93
N MET A 274 -3.83 -35.60 -6.65
CA MET A 274 -3.95 -35.97 -8.07
C MET A 274 -3.01 -35.20 -9.03
N GLY A 275 -2.62 -33.98 -8.67
CA GLY A 275 -1.83 -33.07 -9.51
C GLY A 275 -1.83 -31.63 -8.99
N GLY A 276 -1.37 -30.71 -9.83
CA GLY A 276 -1.13 -29.31 -9.44
C GLY A 276 0.36 -29.03 -9.19
N ASN A 277 0.72 -27.76 -9.26
CA ASN A 277 2.07 -27.18 -9.22
C ASN A 277 3.08 -27.99 -10.04
N SER A 278 2.72 -28.34 -11.29
CA SER A 278 3.59 -29.13 -12.16
C SER A 278 4.56 -28.29 -12.97
N GLU A 279 4.17 -27.06 -13.25
CA GLU A 279 4.88 -26.12 -14.12
C GLU A 279 5.92 -25.32 -13.33
N PRO A 280 7.07 -24.93 -13.93
CA PRO A 280 8.08 -24.14 -13.25
C PRO A 280 7.50 -22.81 -12.72
N GLU A 281 6.56 -22.22 -13.45
CA GLU A 281 5.90 -20.98 -13.05
C GLU A 281 5.00 -21.15 -11.80
N THR A 282 4.17 -22.20 -11.74
CA THR A 282 3.31 -22.44 -10.56
C THR A 282 4.10 -22.97 -9.37
N LYS A 283 5.17 -23.74 -9.60
CA LYS A 283 6.12 -24.12 -8.55
C LYS A 283 6.84 -22.92 -7.94
N PHE A 284 7.17 -21.92 -8.75
CA PHE A 284 7.77 -20.69 -8.24
C PHE A 284 6.81 -19.98 -7.27
N ILE A 285 5.53 -19.85 -7.62
CA ILE A 285 4.51 -19.28 -6.73
C ILE A 285 4.32 -20.12 -5.47
N GLN A 286 4.30 -21.45 -5.61
CA GLN A 286 4.21 -22.37 -4.49
C GLN A 286 5.37 -22.15 -3.51
N ASP A 287 6.60 -22.28 -4.01
CA ASP A 287 7.80 -22.15 -3.19
C ASP A 287 7.89 -20.74 -2.58
N LEU A 288 7.52 -19.69 -3.31
CA LEU A 288 7.52 -18.32 -2.78
C LEU A 288 6.50 -18.16 -1.64
N THR A 289 5.31 -18.77 -1.76
CA THR A 289 4.23 -18.69 -0.77
C THR A 289 4.52 -19.55 0.46
N GLU A 290 4.81 -20.83 0.26
CA GLU A 290 5.01 -21.80 1.35
C GLU A 290 6.29 -21.53 2.14
N MET A 291 7.26 -20.83 1.55
CA MET A 291 8.49 -20.44 2.23
C MET A 291 8.46 -19.03 2.84
N ASN A 292 7.38 -18.29 2.64
CA ASN A 292 7.12 -17.00 3.26
C ASN A 292 6.56 -17.21 4.68
N ASP A 293 7.40 -17.75 5.56
CA ASP A 293 7.10 -18.06 6.97
C ASP A 293 8.08 -17.27 7.84
N ASP A 294 7.84 -15.97 7.93
CA ASP A 294 8.77 -15.02 8.54
C ASP A 294 8.79 -15.13 10.07
N ASP A 295 7.71 -15.61 10.69
CA ASP A 295 7.59 -15.81 12.14
C ASP A 295 7.89 -17.25 12.60
N GLY A 296 7.98 -18.20 11.67
CA GLY A 296 8.36 -19.59 11.89
C GLY A 296 7.23 -20.46 12.46
N ASP A 297 5.97 -20.06 12.30
CA ASP A 297 4.78 -20.80 12.74
C ASP A 297 4.34 -21.89 11.75
N GLY A 298 4.93 -21.92 10.55
CA GLY A 298 4.67 -22.89 9.50
C GLY A 298 3.54 -22.50 8.55
N ALA A 299 3.05 -21.27 8.59
CA ALA A 299 2.08 -20.72 7.67
C ALA A 299 2.68 -19.59 6.81
N SER A 300 2.03 -19.33 5.67
CA SER A 300 2.39 -18.23 4.78
C SER A 300 1.97 -16.88 5.38
N GLU A 301 2.81 -15.85 5.22
CA GLU A 301 2.54 -14.49 5.70
C GLU A 301 1.89 -13.56 4.69
N PHE A 302 1.74 -14.01 3.45
CA PHE A 302 0.79 -13.44 2.51
C PHE A 302 -0.65 -13.50 3.05
N LYS A 303 -1.10 -12.45 3.74
CA LYS A 303 -2.50 -12.33 4.20
C LYS A 303 -3.44 -11.92 3.08
N VAL A 304 -2.89 -11.32 2.03
CA VAL A 304 -3.62 -10.86 0.84
C VAL A 304 -2.81 -11.15 -0.41
N SER A 305 -3.51 -11.54 -1.48
CA SER A 305 -2.92 -11.82 -2.78
C SER A 305 -3.79 -11.27 -3.91
N LEU A 306 -3.18 -10.79 -4.98
CA LEU A 306 -3.89 -10.24 -6.13
C LEU A 306 -3.33 -10.85 -7.40
N THR A 307 -4.20 -11.31 -8.29
CA THR A 307 -3.81 -11.68 -9.66
C THR A 307 -4.52 -10.81 -10.68
N TRP A 308 -3.75 -10.18 -11.57
CA TRP A 308 -4.29 -9.49 -12.72
C TRP A 308 -4.47 -10.44 -13.89
N HIS A 309 -5.61 -10.31 -14.53
CA HIS A 309 -6.02 -10.99 -15.73
C HIS A 309 -6.61 -9.97 -16.71
N SER A 310 -6.97 -10.41 -17.90
CA SER A 310 -7.79 -9.64 -18.84
C SER A 310 -8.62 -10.64 -19.64
N PHE A 311 -9.88 -10.41 -19.95
CA PHE A 311 -10.65 -9.18 -19.82
C PHE A 311 -12.04 -9.50 -19.30
N SER A 312 -12.77 -8.47 -18.84
CA SER A 312 -14.24 -8.40 -18.68
C SER A 312 -14.68 -7.27 -17.73
N GLU A 313 -13.74 -6.49 -17.17
CA GLU A 313 -14.01 -5.47 -16.15
C GLU A 313 -14.67 -6.09 -14.91
N LEU A 314 -14.02 -7.10 -14.33
CA LEU A 314 -14.53 -7.86 -13.17
C LEU A 314 -13.56 -7.83 -11.99
N VAL A 315 -14.13 -7.85 -10.79
CA VAL A 315 -13.42 -8.18 -9.54
C VAL A 315 -13.96 -9.51 -9.05
N LEU A 316 -13.11 -10.53 -9.02
CA LEU A 316 -13.49 -11.90 -8.65
C LEU A 316 -12.83 -12.31 -7.34
N TRP A 317 -13.55 -13.07 -6.52
CA TRP A 317 -13.02 -13.70 -5.30
C TRP A 317 -13.43 -15.19 -5.23
N PRO A 318 -12.78 -15.99 -4.37
CA PRO A 318 -13.13 -17.39 -4.15
C PRO A 318 -14.59 -17.62 -3.74
N TRP A 319 -15.20 -18.74 -4.06
CA TRP A 319 -14.60 -19.89 -4.72
C TRP A 319 -14.88 -19.93 -6.21
N GLY A 320 -13.94 -20.45 -6.98
CA GLY A 320 -14.09 -20.85 -8.38
C GLY A 320 -14.62 -22.29 -8.54
N HIS A 321 -14.16 -23.22 -7.69
CA HIS A 321 -14.36 -24.67 -7.89
C HIS A 321 -15.76 -25.19 -7.60
N CYS A 322 -16.62 -24.39 -6.96
CA CYS A 322 -17.98 -24.79 -6.64
C CYS A 322 -18.96 -23.62 -6.77
N THR A 323 -20.21 -23.92 -7.15
CA THR A 323 -21.29 -22.93 -7.24
C THR A 323 -22.16 -22.96 -5.99
N ASN A 324 -22.55 -21.80 -5.46
CA ASN A 324 -23.29 -21.65 -4.18
C ASN A 324 -22.54 -22.23 -2.97
N CYS A 325 -21.22 -22.18 -2.99
CA CYS A 325 -20.38 -22.44 -1.83
C CYS A 325 -19.78 -21.13 -1.36
N TYR A 326 -19.68 -20.99 -0.05
CA TYR A 326 -19.24 -19.76 0.59
C TYR A 326 -18.09 -20.12 1.51
N SER A 327 -17.07 -19.29 1.51
CA SER A 327 -15.99 -19.40 2.48
C SER A 327 -16.46 -18.99 3.88
N PRO A 328 -15.73 -19.37 4.94
CA PRO A 328 -16.01 -18.88 6.29
C PRO A 328 -15.98 -17.35 6.40
N ASP A 329 -15.20 -16.67 5.56
CA ASP A 329 -15.01 -15.22 5.54
C ASP A 329 -15.71 -14.53 4.35
N ASP A 330 -16.71 -15.18 3.74
CA ASP A 330 -17.38 -14.71 2.52
C ASP A 330 -17.88 -13.26 2.62
N GLU A 331 -18.52 -12.89 3.73
CA GLU A 331 -18.99 -11.51 3.97
C GLU A 331 -17.87 -10.47 3.89
N TYR A 332 -16.68 -10.81 4.38
CA TYR A 332 -15.51 -9.93 4.37
C TYR A 332 -14.85 -9.90 3.00
N LEU A 333 -14.80 -11.05 2.30
CA LEU A 333 -14.31 -11.10 0.92
C LEU A 333 -15.18 -10.24 0.00
N VAL A 334 -16.50 -10.35 0.13
CA VAL A 334 -17.50 -9.56 -0.60
C VAL A 334 -17.31 -8.07 -0.35
N TYR A 335 -17.06 -7.66 0.90
CA TYR A 335 -16.85 -6.25 1.23
C TYR A 335 -15.68 -5.64 0.46
N HIS A 336 -14.49 -6.24 0.55
CA HIS A 336 -13.32 -5.74 -0.18
C HIS A 336 -13.50 -5.84 -1.70
N GLY A 337 -14.14 -6.91 -2.19
CA GLY A 337 -14.48 -7.06 -3.61
C GLY A 337 -15.39 -5.94 -4.12
N GLN A 338 -16.36 -5.51 -3.30
CA GLN A 338 -17.21 -4.36 -3.59
C GLN A 338 -16.43 -3.04 -3.57
N VAL A 339 -15.56 -2.83 -2.58
CA VAL A 339 -14.71 -1.62 -2.53
C VAL A 339 -13.86 -1.51 -3.79
N MET A 340 -13.15 -2.58 -4.19
CA MET A 340 -12.36 -2.57 -5.44
C MET A 340 -13.23 -2.44 -6.69
N GLY A 341 -14.46 -2.97 -6.66
CA GLY A 341 -15.44 -2.79 -7.74
C GLY A 341 -15.90 -1.34 -7.87
N ASP A 342 -16.12 -0.64 -6.75
CA ASP A 342 -16.46 0.79 -6.73
C ASP A 342 -15.26 1.64 -7.19
N MET A 343 -14.06 1.36 -6.67
CA MET A 343 -12.80 2.04 -7.04
C MET A 343 -12.51 1.98 -8.54
N THR A 344 -12.87 0.88 -9.19
CA THR A 344 -12.57 0.67 -10.61
C THR A 344 -13.81 0.73 -11.49
N ASN A 345 -15.03 0.87 -10.94
CA ASN A 345 -16.30 0.67 -11.66
C ASN A 345 -16.36 -0.68 -12.41
N TYR A 346 -15.73 -1.72 -11.85
CA TYR A 346 -15.79 -3.11 -12.35
C TYR A 346 -16.88 -3.89 -11.62
N ALA A 347 -17.44 -4.91 -12.26
CA ALA A 347 -18.50 -5.70 -11.63
C ALA A 347 -17.91 -6.70 -10.62
N PRO A 348 -18.25 -6.59 -9.32
CA PRO A 348 -17.79 -7.53 -8.31
C PRO A 348 -18.68 -8.79 -8.32
N MET A 349 -18.07 -9.98 -8.36
CA MET A 349 -18.78 -11.26 -8.20
C MET A 349 -17.88 -12.38 -7.71
N GLN A 350 -18.47 -13.46 -7.18
CA GLN A 350 -17.74 -14.68 -6.89
C GLN A 350 -17.28 -15.33 -8.21
N SER A 351 -16.06 -15.89 -8.26
CA SER A 351 -15.49 -16.48 -9.48
C SER A 351 -16.42 -17.51 -10.14
N SER A 352 -17.02 -18.41 -9.34
CA SER A 352 -17.95 -19.44 -9.84
C SER A 352 -19.26 -18.92 -10.45
N ASP A 353 -19.68 -17.68 -10.16
CA ASP A 353 -20.85 -17.05 -10.78
C ASP A 353 -20.61 -16.68 -12.25
N LEU A 354 -19.34 -16.48 -12.63
CA LEU A 354 -18.93 -16.29 -14.02
C LEU A 354 -18.93 -17.65 -14.75
N TYR A 355 -18.06 -18.57 -14.29
CA TYR A 355 -18.09 -19.99 -14.62
C TYR A 355 -17.22 -20.78 -13.62
N PRO A 356 -17.51 -22.06 -13.36
CA PRO A 356 -16.70 -22.86 -12.44
C PRO A 356 -15.26 -23.11 -12.94
N THR A 357 -14.28 -22.97 -12.04
CA THR A 357 -12.84 -23.15 -12.27
C THR A 357 -12.21 -23.97 -11.17
N THR A 358 -11.27 -24.86 -11.48
CA THR A 358 -10.59 -25.70 -10.48
C THR A 358 -9.08 -25.53 -10.59
N GLY A 359 -8.36 -25.58 -9.47
CA GLY A 359 -6.92 -25.38 -9.45
C GLY A 359 -6.50 -23.98 -9.90
N ASP A 360 -7.31 -22.96 -9.59
CA ASP A 360 -6.95 -21.57 -9.82
C ASP A 360 -6.17 -20.97 -8.66
N PHE A 361 -5.47 -19.87 -8.94
CA PHE A 361 -4.57 -19.19 -8.01
C PHE A 361 -5.29 -18.75 -6.72
N CYS A 362 -6.48 -18.17 -6.83
CA CYS A 362 -7.17 -17.60 -5.67
C CYS A 362 -7.84 -18.63 -4.79
N ASP A 363 -8.38 -19.70 -5.36
CA ASP A 363 -8.88 -20.83 -4.59
C ASP A 363 -7.75 -21.47 -3.78
N TRP A 364 -6.54 -21.60 -4.34
CA TRP A 364 -5.38 -22.13 -3.62
C TRP A 364 -4.88 -21.21 -2.51
N HIS A 365 -4.68 -19.92 -2.81
CA HIS A 365 -4.24 -18.95 -1.80
C HIS A 365 -5.22 -18.81 -0.63
N TYR A 366 -6.53 -18.77 -0.89
CA TYR A 366 -7.50 -18.70 0.20
C TYR A 366 -7.67 -20.05 0.91
N GLY A 367 -7.79 -21.14 0.16
CA GLY A 367 -8.11 -22.45 0.73
C GLY A 367 -6.98 -23.13 1.48
N VAL A 368 -5.73 -22.95 1.06
CA VAL A 368 -4.56 -23.54 1.72
C VAL A 368 -3.93 -22.55 2.70
N HIS A 369 -3.87 -21.26 2.35
CA HIS A 369 -3.07 -20.27 3.09
C HIS A 369 -3.89 -19.19 3.81
N ASN A 370 -5.23 -19.22 3.75
CA ASN A 370 -6.10 -18.16 4.29
C ASN A 370 -5.75 -16.74 3.79
N SER A 371 -5.14 -16.65 2.60
CA SER A 371 -4.84 -15.38 1.96
C SER A 371 -6.09 -14.86 1.25
N TYR A 372 -6.50 -13.63 1.57
CA TYR A 372 -7.60 -12.96 0.89
C TYR A 372 -7.17 -12.66 -0.55
N CYS A 373 -7.66 -13.47 -1.49
CA CYS A 373 -7.24 -13.40 -2.89
C CYS A 373 -8.31 -12.80 -3.80
N TYR A 374 -7.87 -11.95 -4.73
CA TYR A 374 -8.73 -11.38 -5.76
C TYR A 374 -8.13 -11.51 -7.15
N THR A 375 -9.01 -11.75 -8.13
CA THR A 375 -8.67 -11.73 -9.55
C THR A 375 -9.30 -10.50 -10.20
N ILE A 376 -8.49 -9.67 -10.84
CA ILE A 376 -8.97 -8.49 -11.58
C ILE A 376 -8.92 -8.79 -13.07
N GLU A 377 -10.07 -8.81 -13.73
CA GLU A 377 -10.18 -8.97 -15.20
C GLU A 377 -10.16 -7.60 -15.86
N ILE A 378 -8.96 -7.10 -16.18
CA ILE A 378 -8.74 -5.73 -16.67
C ILE A 378 -9.29 -5.54 -18.08
N GLY A 379 -9.96 -4.41 -18.29
CA GLY A 379 -10.34 -3.93 -19.61
C GLY A 379 -11.34 -4.84 -20.33
N ASN A 380 -11.45 -4.66 -21.64
CA ASN A 380 -12.44 -5.32 -22.50
C ASN A 380 -11.82 -6.16 -23.63
N ALA A 381 -10.48 -6.29 -23.66
CA ALA A 381 -9.74 -7.10 -24.62
C ALA A 381 -8.48 -7.72 -24.00
N PHE A 382 -7.98 -8.80 -24.64
CA PHE A 382 -6.67 -9.36 -24.31
C PHE A 382 -5.55 -8.42 -24.77
N HIS A 383 -5.74 -7.81 -25.95
CA HIS A 383 -4.82 -6.83 -26.53
C HIS A 383 -5.56 -5.49 -26.73
N GLU A 384 -5.45 -4.59 -25.76
CA GLU A 384 -6.05 -3.25 -25.86
C GLU A 384 -5.41 -2.41 -26.96
N TYR A 385 -6.17 -1.43 -27.47
CA TYR A 385 -5.57 -0.46 -28.39
C TYR A 385 -4.55 0.40 -27.64
N PRO A 386 -3.42 0.78 -28.27
CA PRO A 386 -2.39 1.57 -27.60
C PRO A 386 -2.89 2.88 -26.97
N GLU A 387 -3.90 3.51 -27.57
CA GLU A 387 -4.58 4.69 -27.04
C GLU A 387 -5.36 4.44 -25.74
N ASP A 388 -5.78 3.20 -25.49
CA ASP A 388 -6.62 2.83 -24.35
C ASP A 388 -5.81 2.35 -23.14
N ILE A 389 -4.54 1.96 -23.35
CA ILE A 389 -3.67 1.39 -22.31
C ILE A 389 -3.52 2.34 -21.11
N ALA A 390 -3.26 3.62 -21.36
CA ALA A 390 -2.94 4.57 -20.31
C ALA A 390 -4.11 4.77 -19.32
N HIS A 391 -5.31 5.06 -19.82
CA HIS A 391 -6.48 5.27 -18.95
C HIS A 391 -6.89 3.97 -18.25
N THR A 392 -6.79 2.83 -18.95
CA THR A 392 -7.11 1.52 -18.37
C THR A 392 -6.15 1.19 -17.23
N ALA A 393 -4.86 1.54 -17.37
CA ALA A 393 -3.87 1.33 -16.33
C ALA A 393 -4.07 2.27 -15.12
N VAL A 394 -4.32 3.56 -15.36
CA VAL A 394 -4.65 4.54 -14.30
C VAL A 394 -5.86 4.08 -13.48
N ARG A 395 -6.94 3.67 -14.16
CA ARG A 395 -8.17 3.16 -13.53
C ARG A 395 -7.94 1.97 -12.59
N ASN A 396 -6.87 1.19 -12.79
CA ASN A 396 -6.55 0.01 -11.98
C ASN A 396 -5.39 0.25 -11.00
N LEU A 397 -4.76 1.43 -11.01
CA LEU A 397 -3.56 1.73 -10.21
C LEU A 397 -3.85 1.71 -8.70
N GLY A 398 -5.07 2.06 -8.29
CA GLY A 398 -5.49 2.06 -6.89
C GLY A 398 -5.59 0.69 -6.24
N VAL A 399 -5.97 -0.32 -7.02
CA VAL A 399 -6.22 -1.69 -6.52
C VAL A 399 -5.01 -2.28 -5.77
N PRO A 400 -3.77 -2.28 -6.30
CA PRO A 400 -2.63 -2.78 -5.54
C PRO A 400 -2.38 -1.99 -4.25
N PHE A 401 -2.56 -0.67 -4.23
CA PHE A 401 -2.41 0.12 -3.01
C PHE A 401 -3.44 -0.24 -1.94
N TYR A 402 -4.69 -0.45 -2.35
CA TYR A 402 -5.74 -0.94 -1.46
C TYR A 402 -5.39 -2.31 -0.88
N MET A 403 -4.95 -3.25 -1.71
CA MET A 403 -4.50 -4.58 -1.27
C MET A 403 -3.37 -4.47 -0.25
N ILE A 404 -2.40 -3.57 -0.47
CA ILE A 404 -1.28 -3.33 0.46
C ILE A 404 -1.76 -2.76 1.79
N GLU A 405 -2.74 -1.86 1.75
CA GLU A 405 -3.31 -1.27 2.95
C GLU A 405 -3.96 -2.33 3.85
N ILE A 406 -4.80 -3.19 3.25
CA ILE A 406 -5.58 -4.19 4.00
C ILE A 406 -4.76 -5.43 4.40
N ALA A 407 -3.53 -5.56 3.93
CA ALA A 407 -2.64 -6.70 4.18
C ALA A 407 -2.35 -6.98 5.66
N ASP A 408 -2.47 -5.97 6.52
CA ASP A 408 -2.18 -6.12 7.94
C ASP A 408 -3.18 -6.97 8.71
N ASP A 409 -4.47 -6.86 8.37
CA ASP A 409 -5.56 -7.66 8.92
C ASP A 409 -6.80 -7.46 8.03
N PRO A 410 -6.90 -8.16 6.88
CA PRO A 410 -7.96 -7.91 5.91
C PRO A 410 -9.34 -8.15 6.52
N ARG A 411 -9.48 -9.21 7.31
CA ARG A 411 -10.71 -9.49 8.03
C ARG A 411 -11.14 -8.34 8.92
N TYR A 412 -10.24 -7.82 9.76
CA TYR A 412 -10.59 -6.73 10.67
C TYR A 412 -10.83 -5.42 9.91
N ARG A 413 -10.07 -5.15 8.85
CA ARG A 413 -10.30 -4.01 7.94
C ARG A 413 -11.72 -4.05 7.36
N ALA A 414 -12.21 -5.21 6.92
CA ALA A 414 -13.59 -5.38 6.48
C ALA A 414 -14.60 -5.12 7.61
N ILE A 415 -14.39 -5.67 8.81
CA ILE A 415 -15.29 -5.45 9.96
C ILE A 415 -15.42 -3.96 10.25
N VAL A 416 -14.29 -3.24 10.32
CA VAL A 416 -14.26 -1.80 10.56
C VAL A 416 -15.01 -1.03 9.49
N GLY A 417 -14.85 -1.42 8.22
CA GLY A 417 -15.54 -0.82 7.08
C GLY A 417 -17.05 -1.07 7.09
N ILE A 418 -17.47 -2.31 7.37
CA ILE A 418 -18.88 -2.72 7.46
C ILE A 418 -19.57 -2.03 8.65
N GLU A 419 -18.90 -1.98 9.81
CA GLU A 419 -19.41 -1.33 11.02
C GLU A 419 -19.22 0.20 10.99
N ASN A 420 -18.45 0.71 10.02
CA ASN A 420 -18.11 2.10 9.82
C ASN A 420 -17.53 2.78 11.09
N THR A 421 -16.71 2.07 11.84
CA THR A 421 -16.23 2.55 13.15
C THR A 421 -15.19 3.66 13.01
N THR A 422 -14.27 3.56 12.06
CA THR A 422 -13.17 4.53 11.86
C THR A 422 -13.64 5.90 11.41
N SER A 423 -14.71 5.99 10.62
CA SER A 423 -15.25 7.27 10.14
C SER A 423 -15.98 8.07 11.21
N SER A 424 -16.33 7.45 12.35
CA SER A 424 -16.97 8.12 13.47
C SER A 424 -15.97 8.72 14.47
N GLN A 425 -14.73 8.22 14.45
CA GLN A 425 -13.63 8.66 15.29
C GLN A 425 -13.00 9.93 14.74
N TRP A 426 -12.45 10.77 15.60
CA TRP A 426 -11.87 12.05 15.18
C TRP A 426 -10.75 12.50 16.10
N LEU A 427 -9.73 13.12 15.51
CA LEU A 427 -8.64 13.79 16.23
C LEU A 427 -9.06 15.23 16.57
N ALA A 428 -8.73 15.72 17.76
CA ALA A 428 -9.08 17.07 18.17
C ALA A 428 -8.59 18.11 17.17
N SER A 429 -9.52 18.87 16.61
CA SER A 429 -9.22 19.92 15.63
C SER A 429 -8.52 21.12 16.28
N PRO A 430 -7.83 21.98 15.51
CA PRO A 430 -7.12 23.13 16.05
C PRO A 430 -7.97 24.07 16.91
N ASP A 431 -9.27 24.18 16.62
CA ASP A 431 -10.21 25.06 17.33
C ASP A 431 -10.61 24.52 18.72
N GLU A 432 -10.45 23.22 18.95
CA GLU A 432 -10.80 22.57 20.22
C GLU A 432 -9.62 22.47 21.19
N ILE A 433 -8.40 22.64 20.69
CA ILE A 433 -7.18 22.49 21.48
C ILE A 433 -6.93 23.74 22.33
N HIS A 434 -6.98 23.57 23.66
CA HIS A 434 -6.59 24.61 24.59
C HIS A 434 -5.10 24.54 24.93
N VAL A 435 -4.30 25.42 24.31
CA VAL A 435 -2.85 25.54 24.59
C VAL A 435 -2.60 26.04 26.04
N PRO A 436 -2.02 25.23 26.94
CA PRO A 436 -1.77 25.64 28.32
C PRO A 436 -0.62 26.65 28.41
N LYS A 437 -0.62 27.46 29.48
CA LYS A 437 0.40 28.51 29.71
C LYS A 437 1.80 27.97 29.95
N ASN A 438 1.93 26.77 30.50
CA ASN A 438 3.20 26.06 30.69
C ASN A 438 2.93 24.56 30.56
N GLY A 439 3.93 23.81 30.10
CA GLY A 439 3.87 22.35 29.99
C GLY A 439 3.35 21.85 28.64
N ASP A 440 3.10 20.55 28.58
CA ASP A 440 2.78 19.84 27.34
C ASP A 440 1.40 20.26 26.81
N ILE A 441 1.26 20.32 25.49
CA ILE A 441 -0.01 20.64 24.84
C ILE A 441 -0.81 19.34 24.70
N PRO A 442 -1.97 19.20 25.36
CA PRO A 442 -2.77 17.98 25.27
C PRO A 442 -3.53 17.95 23.94
N ILE A 443 -3.37 16.87 23.19
CA ILE A 443 -4.14 16.55 22.00
C ILE A 443 -4.97 15.32 22.31
N GLY A 444 -6.29 15.45 22.21
CA GLY A 444 -7.23 14.36 22.42
C GLY A 444 -7.59 13.69 21.09
N LEU A 445 -7.81 12.38 21.15
CA LEU A 445 -8.34 11.57 20.06
C LEU A 445 -9.54 10.81 20.60
N CYS A 446 -10.69 10.99 19.95
CA CYS A 446 -11.94 10.36 20.34
C CYS A 446 -12.09 9.02 19.61
N LEU A 447 -12.08 7.93 20.38
CA LEU A 447 -12.15 6.56 19.85
C LEU A 447 -13.49 5.90 20.18
N ASP A 448 -13.92 4.99 19.30
CA ASP A 448 -15.04 4.10 19.62
C ASP A 448 -14.63 3.19 20.78
N THR A 449 -15.56 2.96 21.70
CA THR A 449 -15.39 2.03 22.82
C THR A 449 -15.13 0.58 22.41
N THR A 450 -15.50 0.18 21.19
CA THR A 450 -15.25 -1.16 20.65
C THR A 450 -13.93 -1.25 19.90
N PHE A 451 -13.29 -0.12 19.58
CA PHE A 451 -12.05 -0.09 18.82
C PHE A 451 -10.89 -0.66 19.65
N PRO A 452 -10.30 -1.80 19.25
CA PRO A 452 -9.35 -2.55 20.06
C PRO A 452 -7.92 -2.03 19.85
N PHE A 453 -7.65 -0.77 20.22
CA PHE A 453 -6.34 -0.15 20.05
C PHE A 453 -5.25 -0.71 20.98
N THR A 454 -3.98 -0.65 20.57
CA THR A 454 -2.82 -0.96 21.41
C THR A 454 -2.21 0.31 22.01
N THR A 455 -1.59 0.23 23.18
CA THR A 455 -0.83 1.33 23.81
C THR A 455 0.65 1.37 23.43
N ASP A 456 1.10 0.47 22.54
CA ASP A 456 2.47 0.47 22.07
C ASP A 456 2.77 1.73 21.25
N ILE A 457 3.76 2.52 21.65
CA ILE A 457 4.15 3.76 20.99
C ILE A 457 4.61 3.55 19.53
N ASN A 458 5.07 2.35 19.18
CA ASN A 458 5.47 2.07 17.80
C ASN A 458 4.26 1.98 16.85
N ARG A 459 3.08 1.64 17.39
CA ARG A 459 1.85 1.41 16.63
C ARG A 459 0.79 2.47 16.88
N THR A 460 0.71 3.01 18.09
CA THR A 460 -0.26 4.02 18.50
C THR A 460 0.44 5.22 19.09
N HIS A 461 0.49 6.31 18.32
CA HIS A 461 1.19 7.52 18.73
C HIS A 461 0.67 8.75 18.00
N LEU A 462 0.83 9.89 18.68
CA LEU A 462 0.69 11.20 18.06
C LEU A 462 2.03 11.56 17.41
N MET A 463 2.02 11.83 16.11
CA MET A 463 3.14 12.42 15.42
C MET A 463 3.01 13.94 15.46
N TRP A 464 4.09 14.65 15.80
CA TRP A 464 4.10 16.10 15.77
C TRP A 464 5.46 16.65 15.33
N ARG A 465 5.47 17.85 14.77
CA ARG A 465 6.70 18.61 14.50
C ARG A 465 6.47 20.10 14.71
N LEU A 466 7.49 20.78 15.22
CA LEU A 466 7.50 22.23 15.33
C LEU A 466 8.15 22.83 14.08
N VAL A 467 7.35 23.56 13.32
CA VAL A 467 7.81 24.26 12.13
C VAL A 467 8.03 25.73 12.47
N GLU A 468 9.30 26.15 12.44
CA GLU A 468 9.70 27.55 12.60
C GLU A 468 9.77 28.22 11.22
N PRO A 469 9.18 29.41 11.03
CA PRO A 469 9.29 30.13 9.78
C PRO A 469 10.74 30.54 9.53
N THR A 470 11.27 30.11 8.40
CA THR A 470 12.56 30.56 7.87
C THR A 470 12.41 31.96 7.27
N ARG A 471 13.12 32.92 7.88
CA ARG A 471 13.28 34.32 7.46
C ARG A 471 12.11 35.29 7.70
N GLN A 472 12.47 36.44 8.29
CA GLN A 472 11.69 37.68 8.20
C GLN A 472 11.46 38.03 6.73
N GLN A 473 10.20 38.35 6.41
CA GLN A 473 9.70 38.89 5.14
C GLN A 473 10.74 39.71 4.36
N ASP A 474 11.13 39.21 3.19
CA ASP A 474 11.73 39.99 2.10
C ASP A 474 10.75 39.91 0.92
N ASP A 475 10.67 40.96 0.11
CA ASP A 475 9.68 41.17 -0.97
C ASP A 475 9.84 40.19 -2.17
N PHE A 476 10.73 39.19 -2.08
CA PHE A 476 11.11 38.33 -3.20
C PHE A 476 11.40 36.88 -2.76
N GLY A 477 10.38 36.02 -2.83
CA GLY A 477 10.55 34.55 -2.88
C GLY A 477 9.52 33.77 -2.04
N PRO A 478 9.14 32.55 -2.46
CA PRO A 478 8.26 31.67 -1.69
C PRO A 478 8.92 31.21 -0.38
N THR A 479 8.09 30.85 0.60
CA THR A 479 8.50 30.34 1.92
C THR A 479 9.16 28.97 1.76
N GLU A 480 10.48 28.87 1.91
CA GLU A 480 11.16 27.57 1.92
C GLU A 480 11.15 26.98 3.33
N TRP A 481 10.24 26.04 3.60
CA TRP A 481 10.20 25.31 4.86
C TRP A 481 11.46 24.44 5.04
N ILE A 482 12.06 24.44 6.23
CA ILE A 482 13.09 23.44 6.56
C ILE A 482 12.37 22.11 6.79
N ALA A 483 12.84 21.04 6.16
CA ALA A 483 12.39 19.70 6.48
C ALA A 483 12.73 19.37 7.95
N VAL A 484 11.71 19.20 8.78
CA VAL A 484 11.82 18.81 10.18
C VAL A 484 11.20 17.42 10.32
N GLU A 485 11.96 16.50 10.92
CA GLU A 485 11.49 15.14 11.22
C GLU A 485 10.32 15.16 12.20
N TRP A 486 9.45 14.16 12.08
CA TRP A 486 8.33 13.98 13.00
C TRP A 486 8.81 13.34 14.31
N GLU A 487 8.38 13.91 15.44
CA GLU A 487 8.54 13.33 16.76
C GLU A 487 7.28 12.54 17.15
N LYS A 488 7.43 11.53 18.02
CA LYS A 488 6.35 10.68 18.50
C LYS A 488 6.03 10.98 19.97
N SER A 489 4.74 11.11 20.28
CA SER A 489 4.20 11.20 21.64
C SER A 489 3.22 10.05 21.88
N ALA A 490 3.37 9.35 23.01
CA ALA A 490 2.46 8.26 23.37
C ALA A 490 1.09 8.78 23.79
N PHE A 491 0.04 8.08 23.37
CA PHE A 491 -1.31 8.27 23.89
C PHE A 491 -1.47 7.63 25.25
N VAL A 492 -2.20 8.30 26.14
CA VAL A 492 -2.57 7.82 27.46
C VAL A 492 -4.09 7.80 27.57
N GLU A 493 -4.64 6.69 28.05
CA GLU A 493 -6.07 6.58 28.30
C GLU A 493 -6.53 7.64 29.31
N SER A 494 -7.53 8.41 28.91
CA SER A 494 -8.23 9.33 29.80
C SER A 494 -9.52 8.70 30.29
N ALA A 495 -9.93 8.99 31.52
CA ALA A 495 -11.25 8.61 32.02
C ALA A 495 -12.39 9.47 31.43
N ALA A 496 -12.06 10.37 30.49
CA ALA A 496 -12.99 11.27 29.84
C ALA A 496 -13.70 10.59 28.67
N THR A 497 -14.99 10.86 28.55
CA THR A 497 -15.83 10.42 27.43
C THR A 497 -15.97 11.54 26.41
N CYS A 498 -16.03 11.20 25.13
CA CYS A 498 -16.34 12.11 24.03
C CYS A 498 -17.60 11.65 23.29
N ILE A 499 -18.07 12.48 22.35
CA ILE A 499 -19.14 12.13 21.42
C ILE A 499 -18.49 11.92 20.06
N LEU A 500 -18.71 10.75 19.47
CA LEU A 500 -18.27 10.42 18.11
C LEU A 500 -19.07 11.21 17.07
N LEU A 501 -18.62 11.25 15.81
CA LEU A 501 -19.30 11.99 14.75
C LEU A 501 -20.72 11.48 14.47
N ASP A 502 -20.99 10.21 14.76
CA ASP A 502 -22.32 9.58 14.65
C ASP A 502 -23.25 9.90 15.85
N GLY A 503 -22.73 10.58 16.88
CA GLY A 503 -23.45 10.95 18.09
C GLY A 503 -23.43 9.88 19.20
N SER A 504 -22.72 8.76 19.01
CA SER A 504 -22.50 7.74 20.03
C SER A 504 -21.43 8.18 21.05
N ASN A 505 -21.24 7.40 22.12
CA ASN A 505 -20.26 7.73 23.16
C ASN A 505 -18.91 7.08 22.83
N GLY A 506 -17.85 7.89 22.79
CA GLY A 506 -16.47 7.43 22.66
C GLY A 506 -15.64 7.61 23.92
N THR A 507 -14.42 7.10 23.89
CA THR A 507 -13.39 7.28 24.93
C THR A 507 -12.28 8.18 24.40
N ILE A 508 -11.80 9.11 25.23
CA ILE A 508 -10.70 9.98 24.84
C ILE A 508 -9.36 9.33 25.24
N VAL A 509 -8.45 9.26 24.28
CA VAL A 509 -7.02 9.07 24.55
C VAL A 509 -6.29 10.39 24.31
N GLU A 510 -5.39 10.76 25.22
CA GLU A 510 -4.68 12.05 25.17
C GLU A 510 -3.18 11.85 25.01
N ALA A 511 -2.56 12.60 24.10
CA ALA A 511 -1.10 12.68 23.95
C ALA A 511 -0.63 14.11 24.22
N GLY A 512 0.47 14.23 24.97
CA GLY A 512 1.10 15.53 25.25
C GLY A 512 2.20 15.84 24.23
N ILE A 513 2.18 17.05 23.66
CA ILE A 513 3.28 17.56 22.83
C ILE A 513 4.27 18.33 23.70
N PRO A 514 5.51 17.83 23.91
CA PRO A 514 6.49 18.40 24.84
C PRO A 514 7.30 19.55 24.20
N VAL A 515 6.62 20.58 23.70
CA VAL A 515 7.28 21.76 23.12
C VAL A 515 7.71 22.74 24.23
N PRO A 516 8.95 23.26 24.23
CA PRO A 516 9.40 24.25 25.20
C PRO A 516 8.50 25.49 25.26
N ASP A 517 8.30 26.05 26.45
CA ASP A 517 7.46 27.25 26.64
C ASP A 517 8.00 28.51 25.90
N THR A 518 9.28 28.49 25.51
CA THR A 518 9.94 29.57 24.76
C THR A 518 9.75 29.49 23.26
N SER A 519 9.29 28.35 22.74
CA SER A 519 9.15 28.13 21.30
C SER A 519 7.95 28.88 20.73
N VAL A 520 8.09 29.38 19.50
CA VAL A 520 7.06 30.10 18.76
C VAL A 520 7.08 29.60 17.33
N GLY A 521 5.92 29.29 16.78
CA GLY A 521 5.82 28.74 15.43
C GLY A 521 4.48 28.06 15.22
N LYS A 522 4.46 27.15 14.26
CA LYS A 522 3.32 26.29 13.95
C LYS A 522 3.67 24.86 14.32
N ILE A 523 2.76 24.16 14.97
CA ILE A 523 2.88 22.72 15.21
C ILE A 523 2.01 22.03 14.18
N HIS A 524 2.61 21.08 13.48
CA HIS A 524 1.89 20.15 12.62
C HIS A 524 1.72 18.87 13.43
N TYR A 525 0.53 18.29 13.45
CA TYR A 525 0.26 17.07 14.19
C TYR A 525 -0.73 16.16 13.46
N LYS A 526 -0.52 14.86 13.60
CA LYS A 526 -1.39 13.78 13.11
C LYS A 526 -1.30 12.60 14.07
N ALA A 527 -2.29 11.71 14.06
CA ALA A 527 -2.29 10.51 14.87
C ALA A 527 -2.18 9.26 13.98
N MET A 528 -1.42 8.28 14.47
CA MET A 528 -1.40 6.93 13.95
C MET A 528 -1.89 5.99 15.04
N LEU A 529 -2.81 5.10 14.68
CA LEU A 529 -3.38 4.09 15.56
C LEU A 529 -3.08 2.70 15.01
N GLY A 530 -2.74 1.80 15.93
CA GLY A 530 -2.69 0.37 15.66
C GLY A 530 -3.67 -0.37 16.56
N THR A 531 -4.16 -1.50 16.06
CA THR A 531 -5.01 -2.40 16.83
C THR A 531 -4.18 -3.44 17.57
N THR A 532 -4.81 -4.10 18.52
CA THR A 532 -4.26 -5.26 19.23
C THR A 532 -4.15 -6.50 18.34
N ASN A 533 -4.89 -6.54 17.23
CA ASN A 533 -4.91 -7.70 16.33
C ASN A 533 -3.81 -7.67 15.27
N GLY A 534 -3.29 -6.49 14.88
CA GLY A 534 -2.32 -6.44 13.79
C GLY A 534 -2.52 -5.31 12.81
N ALA A 535 -3.74 -4.76 12.71
CA ALA A 535 -4.03 -3.64 11.82
C ALA A 535 -3.27 -2.36 12.24
N PHE A 536 -2.49 -1.79 11.32
CA PHE A 536 -1.73 -0.56 11.43
C PHE A 536 -1.17 -0.15 10.05
N PRO A 537 -1.18 1.15 9.67
CA PRO A 537 -1.70 2.29 10.43
C PRO A 537 -3.15 2.66 10.08
N PHE A 538 -3.89 3.15 11.08
CA PHE A 538 -5.05 4.03 10.87
C PHE A 538 -4.62 5.47 11.14
N THR A 539 -4.79 6.36 10.17
CA THR A 539 -4.29 7.75 10.23
C THR A 539 -5.40 8.76 10.45
N TYR A 540 -5.13 9.78 11.26
CA TYR A 540 -6.05 10.89 11.53
C TYR A 540 -5.28 12.23 11.53
N PRO A 541 -5.82 13.32 10.96
CA PRO A 541 -7.06 13.39 10.18
C PRO A 541 -7.04 12.54 8.90
N THR A 542 -8.23 12.18 8.42
CA THR A 542 -8.37 11.53 7.10
C THR A 542 -8.26 12.57 5.98
N LEU A 543 -8.06 12.12 4.73
CA LEU A 543 -8.03 13.04 3.56
C LEU A 543 -9.33 13.85 3.46
N GLU A 544 -10.49 13.20 3.66
CA GLU A 544 -11.81 13.84 3.71
C GLU A 544 -11.93 14.96 4.77
N GLU A 545 -11.13 14.92 5.84
CA GLU A 545 -11.15 15.90 6.93
C GLU A 545 -10.26 17.14 6.68
N GLY A 546 -9.68 17.26 5.48
CA GLY A 546 -8.95 18.47 5.05
C GLY A 546 -7.43 18.34 5.11
N GLY A 547 -6.90 17.16 4.79
CA GLY A 547 -5.49 16.90 4.50
C GLY A 547 -4.75 16.05 5.54
N ASN A 548 -3.49 15.71 5.25
CA ASN A 548 -2.69 14.73 5.98
C ASN A 548 -2.34 15.04 7.46
N TYR A 549 -2.54 16.28 7.92
CA TYR A 549 -2.22 16.71 9.28
C TYR A 549 -2.93 18.02 9.63
N TYR A 550 -3.13 18.26 10.92
CA TYR A 550 -3.63 19.55 11.41
C TYR A 550 -2.49 20.52 11.75
N GLU A 551 -2.79 21.82 11.62
CA GLU A 551 -1.87 22.90 11.96
C GLU A 551 -2.41 23.74 13.13
N ILE A 552 -1.58 23.97 14.15
CA ILE A 552 -1.89 24.89 15.26
C ILE A 552 -0.76 25.88 15.50
N SER A 553 -1.11 27.16 15.63
CA SER A 553 -0.15 28.23 15.95
C SER A 553 0.10 28.32 17.45
N ILE A 554 1.37 28.24 17.87
CA ILE A 554 1.75 28.39 19.28
C ILE A 554 2.31 29.78 19.59
N PRO A 555 1.71 30.54 20.52
CA PRO A 555 2.27 31.80 20.98
C PRO A 555 3.43 31.57 21.94
N TYR A 556 4.25 32.60 22.19
CA TYR A 556 5.26 32.56 23.24
C TYR A 556 4.60 32.37 24.62
N ARG A 557 4.94 31.28 25.33
CA ARG A 557 4.27 30.87 26.57
C ARG A 557 5.07 31.19 27.84
N ALA A 558 6.40 31.27 27.73
CA ALA A 558 7.26 31.48 28.87
C ALA A 558 6.92 32.80 29.61
N GLY A 559 6.88 32.72 30.94
CA GLY A 559 6.57 33.89 31.77
C GLY A 559 7.55 35.04 31.53
N PHE A 560 7.02 36.25 31.27
CA PHE A 560 7.82 37.47 31.28
C PHE A 560 8.55 37.56 32.62
N GLY A 561 9.89 37.71 32.58
CA GLY A 561 10.78 37.51 33.73
C GLY A 561 10.35 38.21 35.04
N SER A 562 10.85 37.70 36.17
CA SER A 562 10.45 38.12 37.52
C SER A 562 10.33 39.64 37.66
N THR A 563 9.14 40.10 38.08
CA THR A 563 8.83 41.52 38.31
C THR A 563 9.82 42.14 39.30
N ILE A 564 10.27 41.35 40.28
CA ILE A 564 11.26 41.78 41.28
C ILE A 564 12.61 42.04 40.62
N LEU A 565 13.09 41.12 39.78
CA LEU A 565 14.37 41.28 39.07
C LEU A 565 14.30 42.45 38.08
N SER A 566 13.17 42.62 37.38
CA SER A 566 12.94 43.77 36.50
C SER A 566 12.94 45.10 37.26
N LEU A 567 12.31 45.15 38.45
CA LEU A 567 12.34 46.35 39.31
C LEU A 567 13.74 46.61 39.89
N MET A 568 14.49 45.56 40.24
CA MET A 568 15.88 45.68 40.71
C MET A 568 16.81 46.19 39.60
N MET A 569 16.65 45.68 38.37
CA MET A 569 17.38 46.16 37.20
C MET A 569 17.04 47.63 36.92
N PHE A 570 15.76 47.98 36.94
CA PHE A 570 15.33 49.37 36.77
C PHE A 570 15.91 50.29 37.85
N ALA A 571 15.85 49.88 39.13
CA ALA A 571 16.44 50.64 40.23
C ALA A 571 17.96 50.79 40.06
N PHE A 572 18.66 49.74 39.66
CA PHE A 572 20.10 49.78 39.40
C PHE A 572 20.45 50.77 38.28
N ILE A 573 19.75 50.69 37.14
CA ILE A 573 19.93 51.61 36.00
C ILE A 573 19.60 53.04 36.40
N ALA A 574 18.46 53.27 37.07
CA ALA A 574 18.08 54.59 37.55
C ALA A 574 19.14 55.17 38.51
N THR A 575 19.70 54.35 39.40
CA THR A 575 20.74 54.80 40.34
C THR A 575 22.04 55.13 39.63
N MET A 576 22.48 54.32 38.67
CA MET A 576 23.74 54.54 37.96
C MET A 576 23.64 55.66 36.92
N VAL A 577 22.55 55.70 36.14
CA VAL A 577 22.36 56.68 35.06
C VAL A 577 21.88 58.02 35.61
N TRP A 578 20.79 58.04 36.39
CA TRP A 578 20.28 59.30 36.93
C TRP A 578 21.07 59.78 38.14
N GLY A 579 21.58 58.88 38.96
CA GLY A 579 22.52 59.26 40.02
C GLY A 579 23.87 59.73 39.45
N GLY A 580 24.36 59.09 38.38
CA GLY A 580 25.55 59.54 37.65
C GLY A 580 25.35 60.91 36.99
N LEU A 581 24.22 61.12 36.30
CA LEU A 581 23.85 62.40 35.69
C LEU A 581 23.64 63.50 36.75
N GLY A 582 23.00 63.16 37.87
CA GLY A 582 22.82 64.07 39.00
C GLY A 582 24.15 64.46 39.64
N TYR A 583 25.09 63.52 39.75
CA TYR A 583 26.43 63.79 40.25
C TYR A 583 27.24 64.67 39.28
N THR A 584 27.20 64.39 37.98
CA THR A 584 27.90 65.23 36.98
C THR A 584 27.30 66.61 36.87
N LEU A 585 25.96 66.76 36.91
CA LEU A 585 25.31 68.06 36.98
C LEU A 585 25.70 68.82 38.25
N LYS A 586 25.72 68.15 39.42
CA LYS A 586 26.17 68.77 40.67
C LYS A 586 27.61 69.23 40.59
N GLU A 587 28.51 68.45 39.99
CA GLU A 587 29.92 68.84 39.86
C GLU A 587 30.13 69.93 38.80
N MET A 588 29.28 70.01 37.77
CA MET A 588 29.28 71.11 36.79
C MET A 588 28.78 72.45 37.37
N PHE A 589 27.93 72.43 38.40
CA PHE A 589 27.39 73.62 39.07
C PHE A 589 28.06 73.91 40.42
N ASN A 590 29.20 73.29 40.71
CA ASN A 590 29.95 73.48 41.95
C ASN A 590 30.91 74.68 41.78
N ASP A 591 30.50 75.87 42.22
CA ASP A 591 31.22 77.14 42.03
C ASP A 591 32.59 77.22 42.76
N ASP A 592 32.94 76.22 43.57
CA ASP A 592 34.17 76.19 44.39
C ASP A 592 35.32 75.34 43.79
N ARG A 593 35.22 74.90 42.52
CA ARG A 593 36.32 74.19 41.85
C ARG A 593 36.63 74.76 40.46
N ASP A 594 37.90 75.15 40.30
CA ASP A 594 38.48 75.52 39.01
C ASP A 594 38.21 74.44 37.96
N ALA A 595 37.65 74.83 36.81
CA ALA A 595 37.41 73.95 35.67
C ALA A 595 38.69 73.13 35.36
N LEU A 596 38.55 71.80 35.45
CA LEU A 596 39.60 70.84 35.12
C LEU A 596 39.98 71.00 33.65
N GLY A 597 41.10 71.70 33.39
CA GLY A 597 41.65 71.90 32.05
C GLY A 597 42.35 73.25 31.81
N LEU A 598 42.26 74.22 32.73
CA LEU A 598 42.89 75.54 32.51
C LEU A 598 44.40 75.54 32.87
N PRO A 599 45.28 76.00 31.96
CA PRO A 599 46.72 76.14 32.21
C PRO A 599 47.03 77.09 33.37
N ALA A 600 48.11 76.80 34.11
CA ALA A 600 48.48 77.45 35.37
C ALA A 600 48.69 78.98 35.28
N GLU A 601 48.81 79.56 34.08
CA GLU A 601 49.09 80.97 33.86
C GLU A 601 47.86 81.89 33.99
N MET A 602 46.64 81.35 34.05
CA MET A 602 45.41 82.14 34.27
C MET A 602 44.94 82.16 35.73
N ARG A 603 45.75 81.69 36.68
CA ARG A 603 45.41 81.66 38.11
C ARG A 603 46.11 82.76 38.90
N THR A 604 45.71 84.02 38.70
CA THR A 604 45.93 85.08 39.70
C THR A 604 44.73 86.04 39.77
N LYS A 605 44.16 86.15 40.98
CA LYS A 605 43.06 87.04 41.39
C LYS A 605 43.40 88.52 41.26
N GLY A 606 42.37 89.34 41.04
CA GLY A 606 42.38 90.77 41.34
C GLY A 606 40.96 91.29 41.57
N ASP A 607 40.63 91.55 42.84
CA ASP A 607 39.56 92.45 43.25
C ASP A 607 39.79 93.85 42.65
N SER A 608 38.79 94.36 41.94
CA SER A 608 38.40 95.78 41.88
C SER A 608 37.00 95.91 41.32
#